data_AF-A0A0H5Q5Y9-F1
#
_entry.id   AF-A0A0H5Q5Y9-F1
#
_cell.length_a   1.000
_cell.length_b   1.000
_cell.length_c   1.000
_cell.angle_alpha   90.00
_cell.angle_beta   90.00
_cell.angle_gamma   90.00
#
_symmetry.space_group_name_H-M   'P 1'
#
loop_
_entity.id
_entity.type
_entity.pdbx_description
1 polymer ?
#
loop_
_entity_poly.entity_id
_entity_poly.type
_entity_poly.pdbx_seq_one_letter_code
_entity_poly.pdbx_strand_id
1 'polypeptide(L)'
;MAYTEPDYRLSAKKRAARVIAQSRYRQLRLTLTQEVGGRCAYSIHAKALNDPWTQHTVIVRDTIVMDGPIVSTEDAIHVLITALREQLLPGID
;
A
#
# COMPACT_ATOMS: atom_id res chain seq x y z
N MET A 1 -4.49 -12.77 -25.08
CA MET A 1 -3.62 -12.52 -23.91
C MET A 1 -4.39 -13.03 -22.69
N ALA A 2 -3.98 -14.14 -22.08
CA ALA A 2 -4.76 -14.78 -21.02
C ALA A 2 -4.53 -14.04 -19.68
N TYR A 3 -5.58 -13.41 -19.16
CA TYR A 3 -5.56 -12.84 -17.81
C TYR A 3 -5.56 -13.99 -16.80
N THR A 4 -4.41 -14.20 -16.15
CA THR A 4 -4.28 -15.19 -15.08
C THR A 4 -4.66 -14.48 -13.79
N GLU A 5 -5.82 -14.80 -13.23
CA GLU A 5 -6.20 -14.29 -11.91
C GLU A 5 -5.14 -14.70 -10.88
N PRO A 6 -4.65 -13.77 -10.03
CA PRO A 6 -3.76 -14.15 -8.95
C PRO A 6 -4.53 -15.05 -7.97
N ASP A 7 -4.03 -16.28 -7.79
CA ASP A 7 -4.61 -17.24 -6.86
C ASP A 7 -4.37 -16.79 -5.41
N TYR A 8 -5.31 -16.03 -4.87
CA TYR A 8 -5.35 -15.67 -3.45
C TYR A 8 -5.84 -16.83 -2.57
N ARG A 9 -6.30 -17.95 -3.15
CA ARG A 9 -6.86 -19.10 -2.42
C ARG A 9 -5.83 -20.23 -2.35
N LEU A 10 -4.94 -20.13 -1.38
CA LEU A 10 -3.97 -21.18 -1.04
C LEU A 10 -4.62 -22.58 -0.99
N SER A 11 -4.10 -23.49 -1.84
CA SER A 11 -4.43 -24.91 -1.82
C SER A 11 -4.21 -25.52 -0.43
N ALA A 12 -5.05 -26.49 -0.05
CA ALA A 12 -5.01 -27.13 1.28
C ALA A 12 -3.61 -27.66 1.65
N LYS A 13 -2.84 -28.12 0.65
CA LYS A 13 -1.47 -28.62 0.79
C LYS A 13 -0.47 -27.49 1.12
N LYS A 14 -0.62 -26.29 0.54
CA LYS A 14 0.17 -25.10 0.89
C LYS A 14 -0.21 -24.53 2.27
N ARG A 15 -1.46 -24.71 2.73
CA ARG A 15 -1.88 -24.33 4.09
C ARG A 15 -1.19 -25.18 5.16
N ALA A 16 -1.12 -26.49 4.95
CA ALA A 16 -0.52 -27.43 5.90
C ALA A 16 1.02 -27.32 5.98
N ALA A 17 1.69 -26.99 4.88
CA ALA A 17 3.15 -26.84 4.81
C ALA A 17 3.68 -25.48 5.30
N ARG A 18 2.80 -24.55 5.67
CA ARG A 18 3.20 -23.23 6.12
C ARG A 18 3.69 -23.34 7.56
N VAL A 19 5.01 -23.32 7.78
CA VAL A 19 5.55 -22.60 8.95
C VAL A 19 4.84 -21.27 8.89
N ILE A 20 3.92 -20.98 9.82
CA ILE A 20 3.12 -19.75 9.78
C ILE A 20 4.15 -18.63 9.71
N ALA A 21 4.34 -18.06 8.52
CA ALA A 21 5.18 -16.89 8.36
C ALA A 21 4.46 -15.85 9.22
N GLN A 22 4.98 -15.63 10.44
CA GLN A 22 4.39 -14.71 11.37
C GLN A 22 4.61 -13.34 10.75
N SER A 23 3.59 -12.87 10.02
CA SER A 23 3.59 -11.51 9.52
C SER A 23 3.78 -10.61 10.73
N ARG A 24 4.82 -9.78 10.72
CA ARG A 24 5.04 -8.81 11.81
C ARG A 24 3.92 -7.76 11.86
N TYR A 25 3.21 -7.59 10.75
CA TYR A 25 2.18 -6.57 10.56
C TYR A 25 0.81 -7.20 10.29
N ARG A 26 -0.22 -6.68 10.95
CA ARG A 26 -1.62 -7.04 10.70
C ARG A 26 -2.19 -6.30 9.50
N GLN A 27 -1.81 -5.03 9.34
CA GLN A 27 -2.39 -4.14 8.34
C GLN A 27 -1.37 -3.08 7.92
N LEU A 28 -1.37 -2.77 6.63
CA LEU A 28 -0.82 -1.55 6.07
C LEU A 28 -1.97 -0.71 5.51
N ARG A 29 -1.93 0.60 5.73
CA ARG A 29 -2.90 1.55 5.16
C ARG A 29 -2.14 2.66 4.44
N LEU A 30 -2.45 2.83 3.17
CA LEU A 30 -2.00 3.96 2.39
C LEU A 30 -3.10 4.99 2.33
N THR A 31 -2.73 6.25 2.45
CA THR A 31 -3.66 7.37 2.40
C THR A 31 -3.05 8.44 1.53
N LEU A 32 -3.81 8.89 0.52
CA LEU A 32 -3.48 10.01 -0.34
C LEU A 32 -4.45 11.16 -0.01
N THR A 33 -3.95 12.38 0.00
CA THR A 33 -4.74 13.59 0.25
C THR A 33 -4.29 14.64 -0.73
N GLN A 34 -5.20 15.08 -1.60
CA GLN A 34 -4.94 16.21 -2.48
C GLN A 34 -5.24 17.51 -1.74
N GLU A 35 -4.23 18.36 -1.61
CA GLU A 35 -4.32 19.68 -1.01
C GLU A 35 -4.67 20.75 -2.06
N VAL A 36 -5.16 21.90 -1.58
CA VAL A 36 -5.42 23.06 -2.44
C VAL A 36 -4.08 23.54 -3.03
N GLY A 37 -4.00 23.63 -4.37
CA GLY A 37 -2.79 24.06 -5.08
C GLY A 37 -2.00 22.94 -5.78
N GLY A 38 -2.57 21.73 -5.92
CA GLY A 38 -1.98 20.66 -6.75
C GLY A 38 -0.93 19.80 -6.04
N ARG A 39 -0.64 20.09 -4.77
CA ARG A 39 0.19 19.23 -3.92
C ARG A 39 -0.63 18.05 -3.43
N CYS A 40 -0.06 16.84 -3.46
CA CYS A 40 -0.64 15.66 -2.85
C CYS A 40 0.23 15.19 -1.70
N ALA A 41 -0.34 15.06 -0.51
CA ALA A 41 0.30 14.39 0.62
C ALA A 41 -0.07 12.92 0.61
N TYR A 42 0.89 12.05 0.91
CA TYR A 42 0.61 10.65 1.17
C TYR A 42 1.20 10.20 2.50
N SER A 43 0.58 9.17 3.08
CA SER A 43 1.07 8.55 4.30
C SER A 43 0.86 7.05 4.27
N ILE A 44 1.78 6.35 4.92
CA ILE A 44 1.71 4.91 5.11
C ILE A 44 1.67 4.65 6.60
N HIS A 45 0.64 3.90 7.01
CA HIS A 45 0.47 3.45 8.37
C HIS A 45 0.70 1.96 8.44
N ALA A 46 1.48 1.54 9.43
CA ALA A 46 1.62 0.14 9.78
C ALA A 46 0.96 -0.13 11.12
N LYS A 47 0.36 -1.31 11.21
CA LYS A 47 -0.16 -1.86 12.45
C LYS A 47 0.50 -3.21 12.69
N ALA A 48 1.15 -3.39 13.85
CA ALA A 48 1.76 -4.67 14.19
C ALA A 48 0.71 -5.75 14.43
N LEU A 49 1.12 -7.02 14.32
CA LEU A 49 0.20 -8.15 14.45
C LEU A 49 -0.54 -8.17 15.80
N ASN A 50 0.12 -7.73 16.86
CA ASN A 50 -0.39 -7.82 18.23
C ASN A 50 -0.92 -6.49 18.78
N ASP A 51 -0.88 -5.42 17.99
CA ASP A 51 -1.34 -4.10 18.46
C ASP A 51 -2.88 -3.99 18.48
N PRO A 52 -3.44 -3.16 19.39
CA PRO A 52 -4.86 -2.82 19.41
C PRO A 52 -5.40 -2.30 18.08
N TRP A 53 -6.70 -2.47 17.80
CA TRP A 53 -7.37 -1.96 16.58
C TRP A 53 -7.37 -0.46 16.43
N THR A 54 -7.24 0.27 17.53
CA THR A 54 -7.16 1.73 17.55
C THR A 54 -5.75 2.26 17.28
N GLN A 55 -4.71 1.40 17.36
CA GLN A 55 -3.33 1.83 17.20
C GLN A 55 -2.87 1.72 15.75
N HIS A 56 -2.43 2.85 15.21
CA HIS A 56 -1.81 2.96 13.89
C HIS A 56 -0.57 3.83 14.01
N THR A 57 0.56 3.34 13.50
CA THR A 57 1.81 4.11 13.49
C THR A 57 2.07 4.59 12.08
N VAL A 58 2.23 5.91 11.91
CA VAL A 58 2.72 6.49 10.66
C VAL A 58 4.18 6.04 10.49
N ILE A 59 4.46 5.30 9.43
CA ILE A 59 5.83 4.89 9.08
C ILE A 59 6.46 5.83 8.06
N VAL A 60 5.63 6.39 7.17
CA VAL A 60 6.05 7.35 6.15
C VAL A 60 4.98 8.41 6.01
N ARG A 61 5.42 9.65 5.84
CA ARG A 61 4.57 10.76 5.42
C ARG A 61 5.42 11.66 4.54
N ASP A 62 4.94 11.91 3.33
CA ASP A 62 5.62 12.79 2.39
C ASP A 62 4.60 13.44 1.46
N THR A 63 5.10 14.25 0.53
CA THR A 63 4.30 14.98 -0.44
C THR A 63 4.93 14.92 -1.82
N ILE A 64 4.07 14.91 -2.83
CA ILE A 64 4.42 15.00 -4.23
C ILE A 64 3.68 16.17 -4.86
N VAL A 65 4.25 16.73 -5.91
CA VAL A 65 3.58 17.74 -6.74
C VAL A 65 3.04 17.01 -7.96
N MET A 66 1.76 17.24 -8.26
CA MET A 66 1.12 16.65 -9.44
C MET A 66 0.82 17.74 -10.47
N ASP A 67 1.00 17.39 -11.74
CA ASP A 67 0.71 18.29 -12.86
C ASP A 67 -0.79 18.51 -13.07
N GLY A 68 -1.65 17.64 -12.51
CA GLY A 68 -3.10 17.69 -12.68
C GLY A 68 -3.87 17.13 -11.48
N PRO A 69 -5.19 17.36 -11.43
CA PRO A 69 -6.02 16.90 -10.33
C PRO A 69 -6.29 15.40 -10.37
N ILE A 70 -6.53 14.81 -9.20
CA ILE A 70 -7.01 13.43 -9.08
C ILE A 70 -8.52 13.46 -9.32
N VAL A 71 -8.96 12.90 -10.45
CA VAL A 71 -10.38 12.92 -10.84
C VAL A 71 -11.07 11.56 -10.66
N SER A 72 -10.29 10.50 -10.43
CA SER A 72 -10.78 9.14 -10.23
C SER A 72 -10.05 8.40 -9.12
N THR A 73 -10.60 7.26 -8.71
CA THR A 73 -9.93 6.39 -7.72
C THR A 73 -8.70 5.72 -8.34
N GLU A 74 -8.77 5.40 -9.62
CA GLU A 74 -7.69 4.84 -10.43
C GLU A 74 -6.49 5.77 -10.48
N ASP A 75 -6.71 7.08 -10.65
CA ASP A 75 -5.64 8.09 -10.59
C ASP A 75 -4.97 8.08 -9.22
N ALA A 76 -5.77 8.05 -8.14
CA ALA A 76 -5.23 8.00 -6.77
C ALA A 76 -4.38 6.74 -6.54
N ILE A 77 -4.83 5.58 -7.05
CA ILE A 77 -4.09 4.32 -6.97
C ILE A 77 -2.78 4.42 -7.76
N HIS A 78 -2.85 4.92 -9.00
CA HIS A 78 -1.67 5.08 -9.85
C HIS A 78 -0.63 5.98 -9.20
N VAL A 79 -1.05 7.12 -8.66
CA VAL A 79 -0.21 8.05 -7.92
C VAL A 79 0.47 7.40 -6.73
N LEU A 80 -0.27 6.63 -5.92
CA LEU A 80 0.30 5.92 -4.78
C LEU A 80 1.33 4.88 -5.23
N ILE A 81 1.05 4.11 -6.29
CA ILE A 81 1.99 3.11 -6.83
C ILE A 81 3.28 3.79 -7.32
N THR A 82 3.16 4.89 -8.07
CA THR A 82 4.30 5.66 -8.57
C THR A 82 5.13 6.22 -7.42
N ALA A 83 4.49 6.88 -6.45
CA ALA A 83 5.18 7.41 -5.27
C ALA A 83 5.92 6.31 -4.48
N LEU A 84 5.30 5.14 -4.30
CA LEU A 84 5.94 3.99 -3.66
C LEU A 84 7.17 3.50 -4.44
N ARG A 85 7.05 3.36 -5.76
CA ARG A 85 8.13 2.87 -6.63
C ARG A 85 9.32 3.84 -6.65
N GLU A 86 9.04 5.13 -6.75
CA GLU A 86 10.09 6.14 -6.90
C GLU A 86 10.76 6.50 -5.57
N GLN A 87 10.00 6.62 -4.49
CA GLN A 87 10.52 7.17 -3.22
C GLN A 87 10.86 6.10 -2.18
N LEU A 88 10.13 4.97 -2.16
CA LEU A 88 10.22 3.98 -1.08
C LEU A 88 10.89 2.67 -1.47
N LEU A 89 10.67 2.21 -2.71
CA LEU A 89 11.16 0.94 -3.21
C LEU A 89 11.91 1.12 -4.55
N PRO A 90 12.94 2.00 -4.61
CA PRO A 90 13.64 2.26 -5.85
C PRO A 90 14.30 0.99 -6.37
N GLY A 91 14.03 0.64 -7.64
CA GLY A 91 14.60 -0.53 -8.30
C GLY A 91 13.87 -1.86 -8.04
N ILE A 92 12.68 -1.83 -7.43
CA ILE A 92 11.80 -2.99 -7.36
C ILE A 92 10.77 -2.91 -8.50
N ASP A 93 10.89 -3.82 -9.47
CA ASP A 93 9.99 -3.96 -10.62
C ASP A 93 8.71 -4.75 -10.31
#